data_AF-A0A7X3DKK3-F1
#
_entry.id   AF-A0A7X3DKK3-F1
#
_cell.length_a   1.000
_cell.length_b   1.000
_cell.length_c   1.000
_cell.angle_alpha   90.00
_cell.angle_beta   90.00
_cell.angle_gamma   90.00
#
_symmetry.space_group_name_H-M   'P 1'
#
loop_
_entity.id
_entity.type
_entity.pdbx_description
1 polymer ?
#
loop_
_entity_poly.entity_id
_entity_poly.type
_entity_poly.pdbx_seq_one_letter_code
_entity_poly.pdbx_strand_id
1 'polypeptide(L)'
;MPLEKSQERPSLSENTERLSRPGLRLTDELELRFLENLREHGRTKGTISTYRRNLSKLRKYLPEDSNLDPAFLSSWQSELLEQGYSPGTVNSCTATVNGLLEFAGRRDLQAGQIPINGEASSPELTRNEYLRLLQAAKLLKKRQTYLLVLLFGTMDLPLRSLSRVTVEAVQEGWVFAPRRLRVPPCLRAELLAYAGERGIGSGPVFCTRYGKLMDRGNINVRIQSLARDARVSAEKCNPRCLRKLCTATQESIRANLELLAEQTYDRLLEKESLTAGWSDCYKGGEEL
;
A
#
# COMPACT_ATOMS: atom_id res chain seq x y z
N MET A 1 -42.70 -18.42 44.02
CA MET A 1 -42.11 -17.07 44.04
C MET A 1 -40.66 -17.14 43.58
N PRO A 2 -40.37 -16.93 42.29
CA PRO A 2 -39.05 -16.48 41.84
C PRO A 2 -39.12 -15.05 41.27
N LEU A 3 -38.12 -14.25 41.62
CA LEU A 3 -37.95 -12.85 41.23
C LEU A 3 -37.76 -12.70 39.71
N GLU A 4 -38.64 -11.92 39.07
CA GLU A 4 -38.48 -11.46 37.70
C GLU A 4 -37.50 -10.29 37.62
N LYS A 5 -36.63 -10.37 36.62
CA LYS A 5 -35.67 -9.33 36.19
C LYS A 5 -36.40 -8.05 35.81
N SER A 6 -36.07 -6.95 36.47
CA SER A 6 -36.39 -5.60 35.97
C SER A 6 -35.44 -5.24 34.83
N GLN A 7 -35.94 -5.29 33.60
CA GLN A 7 -35.37 -4.58 32.46
C GLN A 7 -35.62 -3.08 32.67
N GLU A 8 -34.57 -2.33 32.99
CA GLU A 8 -34.59 -0.87 32.92
C GLU A 8 -34.76 -0.45 31.46
N ARG A 9 -35.93 0.10 31.14
CA ARG A 9 -36.14 0.87 29.91
C ARG A 9 -35.39 2.19 30.05
N PRO A 10 -34.61 2.64 29.05
CA PRO A 10 -34.02 3.97 29.10
C PRO A 10 -35.14 5.01 29.14
N SER A 11 -35.05 5.92 30.10
CA SER A 11 -35.98 7.04 30.26
C SER A 11 -36.06 7.89 28.99
N LEU A 12 -37.28 8.29 28.62
CA LEU A 12 -37.58 9.17 27.48
C LEU A 12 -36.75 10.48 27.47
N SER A 13 -36.20 10.90 28.60
CA SER A 13 -35.33 12.08 28.74
C SER A 13 -33.93 11.92 28.14
N GLU A 14 -33.34 10.72 28.13
CA GLU A 14 -32.00 10.50 27.55
C GLU A 14 -32.01 10.46 26.01
N ASN A 15 -33.14 10.13 25.40
CA ASN A 15 -33.28 10.10 23.94
C ASN A 15 -33.52 11.49 23.34
N THR A 16 -34.04 12.45 24.11
CA THR A 16 -34.29 13.81 23.62
C THR A 16 -33.02 14.66 23.60
N GLU A 17 -32.05 14.43 24.50
CA GLU A 17 -30.76 15.14 24.49
C GLU A 17 -29.82 14.72 23.35
N ARG A 18 -29.99 13.51 22.79
CA ARG A 18 -29.22 13.05 21.62
C ARG A 18 -29.64 13.74 20.32
N LEU A 19 -30.82 14.36 20.28
CA LEU A 19 -31.41 14.94 19.05
C LEU A 19 -31.08 16.43 18.85
N SER A 20 -30.31 17.07 19.74
CA SER A 20 -30.05 18.51 19.63
C SER A 20 -28.63 18.92 20.03
N ARG A 21 -27.61 18.11 19.67
CA ARG A 21 -26.23 18.61 19.61
C ARG A 21 -25.98 19.16 18.20
N PRO A 22 -25.72 20.46 18.03
CA PRO A 22 -25.42 21.02 16.71
C PRO A 22 -24.20 20.31 16.11
N GLY A 23 -24.07 20.35 14.78
CA GLY A 23 -22.84 19.89 14.13
C GLY A 23 -21.60 20.60 14.68
N LEU A 24 -20.40 20.09 14.39
CA LEU A 24 -19.16 20.68 14.90
C LEU A 24 -18.68 21.81 13.98
N ARG A 25 -18.54 23.03 14.50
CA ARG A 25 -17.92 24.12 13.74
C ARG A 25 -16.41 23.88 13.59
N LEU A 26 -15.92 23.89 12.36
CA LEU A 26 -14.49 23.77 12.06
C LEU A 26 -13.81 25.13 12.23
N THR A 27 -12.94 25.27 13.23
CA THR A 27 -12.18 26.52 13.47
C THR A 27 -10.69 26.30 13.25
N ASP A 28 -9.97 27.40 12.95
CA ASP A 28 -8.51 27.40 12.81
C ASP A 28 -7.83 26.86 14.07
N GLU A 29 -8.33 27.27 15.24
CA GLU A 29 -7.83 26.80 16.52
C GLU A 29 -8.02 25.28 16.71
N LEU A 30 -9.19 24.74 16.36
CA LEU A 30 -9.46 23.32 16.48
C LEU A 30 -8.52 22.49 15.58
N GLU A 31 -8.33 22.92 14.34
CA GLU A 31 -7.41 22.27 13.41
C GLU A 31 -5.96 22.31 13.91
N LEU A 32 -5.50 23.46 14.41
CA LEU A 32 -4.16 23.61 14.95
C LEU A 32 -3.95 22.69 16.16
N ARG A 33 -4.87 22.71 17.13
CA ARG A 33 -4.81 21.85 18.32
C ARG A 33 -4.81 20.36 17.96
N PHE A 34 -5.62 19.97 16.97
CA PHE A 34 -5.62 18.60 16.46
C PHE A 34 -4.28 18.21 15.84
N LEU A 35 -3.71 19.06 14.98
CA LEU A 35 -2.42 18.77 14.33
C LEU A 35 -1.26 18.75 15.34
N GLU A 36 -1.30 19.57 16.38
CA GLU A 36 -0.33 19.55 17.48
C GLU A 36 -0.47 18.30 18.34
N ASN A 37 -1.70 17.91 18.68
CA ASN A 37 -1.96 16.66 19.38
C ASN A 37 -1.37 15.45 18.62
N LEU A 38 -1.55 15.39 17.29
CA LEU A 38 -0.95 14.33 16.47
C LEU A 38 0.59 14.36 16.52
N ARG A 39 1.19 15.55 16.57
CA ARG A 39 2.65 15.70 16.68
C ARG A 39 3.16 15.19 18.03
N GLU A 40 2.48 15.55 19.12
CA GLU A 40 2.81 15.12 20.48
C GLU A 40 2.69 13.60 20.65
N HIS A 41 1.71 12.98 19.99
CA HIS A 41 1.50 11.53 19.98
C HIS A 41 2.38 10.79 18.94
N GLY A 42 3.48 11.41 18.51
CA GLY A 42 4.54 10.74 17.73
C GLY A 42 4.22 10.47 16.27
N ARG A 43 3.21 11.13 15.67
CA ARG A 43 2.94 10.96 14.22
C ARG A 43 4.05 11.58 13.37
N THR A 44 4.40 10.91 12.27
CA THR A 44 5.47 11.37 11.38
C THR A 44 5.13 12.70 10.71
N LYS A 45 6.15 13.51 10.40
CA LYS A 45 5.99 14.77 9.64
C LYS A 45 5.21 14.57 8.32
N GLY A 46 5.39 13.41 7.68
CA GLY A 46 4.68 13.05 6.45
C GLY A 46 3.19 12.84 6.69
N THR A 47 2.81 12.13 7.75
CA THR A 47 1.42 11.92 8.15
C THR A 47 0.73 13.24 8.48
N ILE A 48 1.38 14.11 9.27
CA ILE A 48 0.83 15.43 9.62
C ILE A 48 0.62 16.30 8.37
N SER A 49 1.55 16.24 7.42
CA SER A 49 1.43 16.96 6.13
C SER A 49 0.24 16.47 5.31
N THR A 50 -0.04 15.16 5.32
CA THR A 50 -1.23 14.58 4.69
C THR A 50 -2.50 15.07 5.37
N TYR A 51 -2.55 15.07 6.71
CA TYR A 51 -3.71 15.52 7.47
C TYR A 51 -4.01 16.99 7.18
N ARG A 52 -2.99 17.86 7.20
CA ARG A 52 -3.13 19.26 6.83
C ARG A 52 -3.72 19.43 5.42
N ARG A 53 -3.20 18.70 4.43
CA ARG A 53 -3.73 18.75 3.06
C ARG A 53 -5.19 18.33 2.97
N ASN A 54 -5.56 17.27 3.70
CA ASN A 54 -6.92 16.76 3.71
C ASN A 54 -7.88 17.74 4.40
N LEU A 55 -7.46 18.40 5.49
CA LEU A 55 -8.23 19.46 6.15
C LEU A 55 -8.37 20.71 5.27
N SER A 56 -7.31 21.13 4.57
CA SER A 56 -7.42 22.22 3.58
C SER A 56 -8.38 21.89 2.45
N LYS A 57 -8.47 20.62 2.02
CA LYS A 57 -9.51 20.19 1.08
C LYS A 57 -10.89 20.35 1.71
N LEU A 58 -11.12 19.81 2.91
CA LEU A 58 -12.39 19.93 3.63
C LEU A 58 -12.86 21.40 3.69
N ARG A 59 -11.98 22.31 4.10
CA ARG A 59 -12.29 23.75 4.16
C ARG A 59 -12.75 24.36 2.84
N LYS A 60 -12.18 23.91 1.72
CA LYS A 60 -12.57 24.42 0.40
C LYS A 60 -14.03 24.11 0.07
N TYR A 61 -14.57 23.00 0.61
CA TYR A 61 -15.94 22.56 0.37
C TYR A 61 -16.89 22.90 1.51
N LEU A 62 -16.36 23.35 2.67
CA LEU A 62 -17.17 23.73 3.81
C LEU A 62 -17.63 25.19 3.65
N PRO A 63 -18.94 25.46 3.60
CA PRO A 63 -19.44 26.84 3.61
C PRO A 63 -19.03 27.58 4.89
N GLU A 64 -18.81 28.90 4.79
CA GLU A 64 -18.20 29.73 5.86
C GLU A 64 -18.96 29.69 7.21
N ASP A 65 -20.25 29.37 7.21
CA ASP A 65 -21.10 29.28 8.40
C ASP A 65 -21.73 27.88 8.62
N SER A 66 -21.20 26.86 7.95
CA SER A 66 -21.70 25.49 8.08
C SER A 66 -20.97 24.70 9.17
N ASN A 67 -21.73 23.82 9.82
CA ASN A 67 -21.19 22.86 10.75
C ASN A 67 -20.83 21.55 10.03
N LEU A 68 -19.85 20.83 10.57
CA LEU A 68 -19.62 19.44 10.21
C LEU A 68 -20.75 18.60 10.80
N ASP A 69 -21.55 18.01 9.93
CA ASP A 69 -22.54 17.00 10.28
C ASP A 69 -22.46 15.81 9.31
N PRO A 70 -23.09 14.67 9.63
CA PRO A 70 -23.02 13.49 8.78
C PRO A 70 -23.55 13.72 7.35
N ALA A 71 -24.53 14.62 7.17
CA ALA A 71 -25.11 14.91 5.86
C ALA A 71 -24.12 15.69 4.99
N PHE A 72 -23.47 16.72 5.54
CA PHE A 72 -22.39 17.44 4.89
C PHE A 72 -21.25 16.49 4.50
N LEU A 73 -20.79 15.63 5.42
CA LEU A 73 -19.70 14.70 5.13
C LEU A 73 -20.06 13.70 4.03
N SER A 74 -21.30 13.20 4.00
CA SER A 74 -21.78 12.33 2.93
C SER A 74 -21.84 13.06 1.59
N SER A 75 -22.32 14.30 1.57
CA SER A 75 -22.36 15.13 0.34
C SER A 75 -20.94 15.44 -0.16
N TRP A 76 -20.04 15.80 0.75
CA TRP A 76 -18.64 16.06 0.43
C TRP A 76 -17.91 14.82 -0.12
N GLN A 77 -18.18 13.64 0.44
CA GLN A 77 -17.67 12.37 -0.09
C GLN A 77 -18.11 12.14 -1.55
N SER A 78 -19.40 12.34 -1.84
CA SER A 78 -19.95 12.21 -3.20
C SER A 78 -19.33 13.21 -4.16
N GLU A 79 -19.18 14.47 -3.74
CA GLU A 79 -18.59 15.51 -4.58
C GLU A 79 -17.10 15.22 -4.89
N LEU A 80 -16.33 14.68 -3.95
CA LEU A 80 -14.97 14.23 -4.23
C LEU A 80 -14.95 13.09 -5.25
N LEU A 81 -15.88 12.14 -5.20
CA LEU A 81 -15.97 11.09 -6.21
C LEU A 81 -16.32 11.65 -7.59
N GLU A 82 -17.28 12.58 -7.67
CA GLU A 82 -17.68 13.25 -8.92
C GLU A 82 -16.53 14.05 -9.55
N GLN A 83 -15.65 14.63 -8.72
CA GLN A 83 -14.43 15.30 -9.18
C GLN A 83 -13.30 14.35 -9.59
N GLY A 84 -13.56 13.03 -9.61
CA GLY A 84 -12.61 12.02 -10.08
C GLY A 84 -11.57 11.58 -9.04
N TYR A 85 -11.77 11.89 -7.76
CA TYR A 85 -10.91 11.31 -6.72
C TYR A 85 -11.20 9.82 -6.55
N SER A 86 -10.14 9.02 -6.38
CA SER A 86 -10.32 7.58 -6.14
C SER A 86 -10.99 7.32 -4.79
N PRO A 87 -11.76 6.23 -4.62
CA PRO A 87 -12.38 5.87 -3.34
C PRO A 87 -11.38 5.82 -2.18
N GLY A 88 -10.15 5.34 -2.42
CA GLY A 88 -9.09 5.34 -1.42
C GLY A 88 -8.61 6.75 -1.02
N THR A 89 -8.63 7.71 -1.95
CA THR A 89 -8.32 9.12 -1.64
C THR A 89 -9.43 9.75 -0.81
N VAL A 90 -10.70 9.48 -1.17
CA VAL A 90 -11.85 9.97 -0.41
C VAL A 90 -11.83 9.39 1.00
N ASN A 91 -11.64 8.08 1.14
CA ASN A 91 -11.51 7.39 2.43
C ASN A 91 -10.34 7.93 3.28
N SER A 92 -9.20 8.27 2.67
CA SER A 92 -8.08 8.93 3.36
C SER A 92 -8.45 10.32 3.89
N CYS A 93 -9.21 11.09 3.10
CA CYS A 93 -9.74 12.39 3.53
C CYS A 93 -10.74 12.19 4.68
N THR A 94 -11.71 11.29 4.52
CA THR A 94 -12.69 10.94 5.56
C THR A 94 -12.03 10.47 6.85
N ALA A 95 -11.00 9.63 6.79
CA ALA A 95 -10.28 9.18 7.99
C ALA A 95 -9.60 10.34 8.74
N THR A 96 -9.11 11.35 8.01
CA THR A 96 -8.56 12.57 8.63
C THR A 96 -9.64 13.34 9.38
N VAL A 97 -10.80 13.52 8.76
CA VAL A 97 -11.93 14.25 9.36
C VAL A 97 -12.50 13.49 10.55
N ASN A 98 -12.67 12.17 10.43
CA ASN A 98 -13.11 11.34 11.56
C ASN A 98 -12.13 11.40 12.74
N GLY A 99 -10.83 11.46 12.48
CA GLY A 99 -9.82 11.67 13.53
C GLY A 99 -9.94 13.03 14.21
N LEU A 100 -10.25 14.10 13.47
CA LEU A 100 -10.51 15.42 14.04
C LEU A 100 -11.79 15.43 14.88
N LEU A 101 -12.87 14.79 14.39
CA LEU A 101 -14.12 14.66 15.12
C LEU A 101 -13.94 13.85 16.41
N GLU A 102 -13.15 12.79 16.37
CA GLU A 102 -12.78 12.02 17.55
C GLU A 102 -12.01 12.85 18.57
N PHE A 103 -11.02 13.63 18.11
CA PHE A 103 -10.27 14.56 18.96
C PHE A 103 -11.19 15.62 19.61
N ALA A 104 -12.21 16.08 18.88
CA ALA A 104 -13.23 17.01 19.38
C ALA A 104 -14.30 16.33 20.26
N GLY A 105 -14.22 15.02 20.52
CA GLY A 105 -15.21 14.27 21.29
C GLY A 105 -16.55 14.06 20.58
N ARG A 106 -16.60 14.27 19.25
CA ARG A 106 -17.80 14.19 18.41
C ARG A 106 -17.80 12.97 17.50
N ARG A 107 -17.61 11.78 18.07
CA ARG A 107 -17.68 10.50 17.33
C ARG A 107 -19.04 10.27 16.67
N ASP A 108 -20.10 10.88 17.22
CA ASP A 108 -21.46 10.88 16.69
C ASP A 108 -21.58 11.49 15.28
N LEU A 109 -20.62 12.33 14.88
CA LEU A 109 -20.62 13.00 13.58
C LEU A 109 -19.77 12.30 12.52
N GLN A 110 -19.13 11.18 12.84
CA GLN A 110 -18.20 10.51 11.92
C GLN A 110 -18.94 9.91 10.72
N ALA A 111 -18.34 10.04 9.55
CA ALA A 111 -18.86 9.45 8.33
C ALA A 111 -18.32 8.04 8.10
N GLY A 112 -19.15 7.19 7.49
CA GLY A 112 -18.76 5.86 7.03
C GLY A 112 -17.68 5.93 5.95
N GLN A 113 -16.90 4.86 5.80
CA GLN A 113 -15.98 4.71 4.68
C GLN A 113 -16.75 4.25 3.45
N ILE A 114 -16.41 4.77 2.28
CA ILE A 114 -17.00 4.30 1.02
C ILE A 114 -16.46 2.89 0.75
N PRO A 115 -17.35 1.92 0.42
CA PRO A 115 -16.92 0.58 0.01
C PRO A 115 -15.94 0.67 -1.16
N ILE A 116 -14.74 0.15 -0.94
CA ILE A 116 -13.78 -0.04 -2.03
C ILE A 116 -14.21 -1.34 -2.71
N ASN A 117 -15.16 -1.26 -3.65
CA ASN A 117 -15.62 -2.41 -4.43
C ASN A 117 -14.46 -2.96 -5.27
N GLY A 118 -13.74 -3.93 -4.71
CA GLY A 118 -12.47 -4.43 -5.23
C GLY A 118 -11.39 -3.36 -5.21
N GLU A 119 -10.14 -3.73 -4.93
CA GLU A 119 -9.02 -2.85 -5.26
C GLU A 119 -9.24 -2.32 -6.68
N ALA A 120 -9.37 -0.99 -6.87
CA ALA A 120 -9.26 -0.41 -8.21
C ALA A 120 -7.98 -1.00 -8.80
N SER A 121 -8.14 -1.93 -9.75
CA SER A 121 -7.10 -2.89 -10.12
C SER A 121 -5.86 -2.10 -10.44
N SER A 122 -4.89 -2.10 -9.52
CA SER A 122 -3.69 -1.27 -9.69
C SER A 122 -3.09 -1.74 -11.01
N PRO A 123 -2.87 -0.82 -11.96
CA PRO A 123 -2.68 -1.20 -13.36
C PRO A 123 -1.49 -2.15 -13.45
N GLU A 124 -1.73 -3.31 -14.06
CA GLU A 124 -0.76 -4.40 -14.01
C GLU A 124 0.34 -4.20 -15.04
N LEU A 125 1.58 -4.29 -14.56
CA LEU A 125 2.78 -4.24 -15.38
C LEU A 125 3.11 -5.66 -15.84
N THR A 126 3.17 -5.88 -17.14
CA THR A 126 3.59 -7.15 -17.73
C THR A 126 5.11 -7.32 -17.69
N ARG A 127 5.58 -8.58 -17.83
CA ARG A 127 7.02 -8.87 -17.91
C ARG A 127 7.70 -8.16 -19.09
N ASN A 128 7.02 -8.05 -20.24
CA ASN A 128 7.54 -7.36 -21.42
C ASN A 128 7.59 -5.83 -21.22
N GLU A 129 6.59 -5.23 -20.58
CA GLU A 129 6.64 -3.80 -20.21
C GLU A 129 7.79 -3.51 -19.24
N TYR A 130 8.03 -4.38 -18.25
CA TYR A 130 9.17 -4.28 -17.34
C TYR A 130 10.52 -4.32 -18.06
N LEU A 131 10.71 -5.26 -18.99
CA LEU A 131 11.96 -5.34 -19.78
C LEU A 131 12.17 -4.09 -20.63
N ARG A 132 11.11 -3.54 -21.23
CA ARG A 132 11.18 -2.27 -21.97
C ARG A 132 11.55 -1.09 -21.07
N LEU A 133 11.08 -1.05 -19.82
CA LEU A 133 11.51 -0.03 -18.86
C LEU A 133 13.01 -0.12 -18.55
N LEU A 134 13.56 -1.33 -18.36
CA LEU A 134 14.99 -1.53 -18.17
C LEU A 134 15.79 -1.09 -19.40
N GLN A 135 15.34 -1.48 -20.60
CA GLN A 135 15.99 -1.10 -21.86
C GLN A 135 15.98 0.41 -22.07
N ALA A 136 14.84 1.08 -21.86
CA ALA A 136 14.72 2.53 -21.96
C ALA A 136 15.66 3.24 -20.96
N ALA A 137 15.71 2.78 -19.71
CA ALA A 137 16.63 3.37 -18.72
C ALA A 137 18.10 3.22 -19.12
N LYS A 138 18.47 2.08 -19.71
CA LYS A 138 19.83 1.81 -20.20
C LYS A 138 20.18 2.69 -21.41
N LEU A 139 19.29 2.80 -22.40
CA LEU A 139 19.48 3.64 -23.59
C LEU A 139 19.61 5.12 -23.24
N LEU A 140 18.80 5.60 -22.29
CA LEU A 140 18.85 6.97 -21.79
C LEU A 140 20.02 7.23 -20.81
N LYS A 141 20.88 6.23 -20.56
CA LYS A 141 21.99 6.28 -19.60
C LYS A 141 21.56 6.69 -18.18
N LYS A 142 20.30 6.42 -17.81
CA LYS A 142 19.73 6.70 -16.48
C LYS A 142 20.05 5.57 -15.48
N ARG A 143 21.35 5.38 -15.18
CA ARG A 143 21.87 4.26 -14.37
C ARG A 143 21.15 4.04 -13.03
N GLN A 144 20.95 5.10 -12.24
CA GLN A 144 20.26 5.00 -10.95
C GLN A 144 18.77 4.60 -11.12
N THR A 145 18.09 5.12 -12.14
CA THR A 145 16.69 4.74 -12.44
C THR A 145 16.59 3.30 -12.93
N TYR A 146 17.54 2.84 -13.76
CA TYR A 146 17.65 1.43 -14.16
C TYR A 146 17.71 0.51 -12.94
N LEU A 147 18.55 0.83 -11.95
CA LEU A 147 18.67 0.04 -10.73
C LEU A 147 17.43 0.08 -9.85
N LEU A 148 16.72 1.21 -9.77
CA LEU A 148 15.44 1.29 -9.08
C LEU A 148 14.41 0.36 -9.73
N VAL A 149 14.32 0.36 -11.07
CA VAL A 149 13.43 -0.54 -11.81
C VAL A 149 13.82 -2.01 -11.57
N LEU A 150 15.11 -2.33 -11.69
CA LEU A 150 15.64 -3.68 -11.47
C LEU A 150 15.37 -4.17 -10.05
N LEU A 151 15.64 -3.34 -9.04
CA LEU A 151 15.44 -3.67 -7.62
C LEU A 151 13.98 -4.03 -7.33
N PHE A 152 13.03 -3.15 -7.67
CA PHE A 152 11.61 -3.40 -7.37
C PHE A 152 11.01 -4.49 -8.27
N GLY A 153 11.56 -4.72 -9.47
CA GLY A 153 11.11 -5.79 -10.37
C GLY A 153 11.68 -7.19 -10.04
N THR A 154 12.70 -7.28 -9.18
CA THR A 154 13.36 -8.55 -8.84
C THR A 154 13.31 -8.92 -7.36
N MET A 155 13.02 -7.96 -6.48
CA MET A 155 12.94 -8.16 -5.05
C MET A 155 11.60 -7.62 -4.51
N ASP A 156 10.97 -8.38 -3.61
CA ASP A 156 9.73 -7.99 -2.91
C ASP A 156 10.02 -6.91 -1.83
N LEU A 157 10.65 -5.81 -2.23
CA LEU A 157 11.06 -4.73 -1.35
C LEU A 157 10.00 -3.62 -1.33
N PRO A 158 9.39 -3.30 -0.18
CA PRO A 158 8.57 -2.11 -0.05
C PRO A 158 9.38 -0.83 -0.24
N LEU A 159 8.85 0.16 -0.97
CA LEU A 159 9.52 1.46 -1.17
C LEU A 159 9.96 2.14 0.14
N ARG A 160 9.20 1.98 1.22
CA ARG A 160 9.54 2.53 2.55
C ARG A 160 10.84 1.97 3.12
N SER A 161 11.29 0.82 2.64
CA SER A 161 12.48 0.11 3.10
C SER A 161 13.69 0.35 2.20
N LEU A 162 13.60 1.25 1.21
CA LEU A 162 14.70 1.53 0.28
C LEU A 162 15.98 2.00 1.00
N SER A 163 15.85 2.75 2.10
CA SER A 163 17.00 3.19 2.91
C SER A 163 17.80 2.05 3.53
N ARG A 164 17.23 0.83 3.59
CA ARG A 164 17.90 -0.37 4.10
C ARG A 164 18.68 -1.13 3.03
N VAL A 165 18.60 -0.69 1.77
CA VAL A 165 19.47 -1.21 0.70
C VAL A 165 20.80 -0.47 0.79
N THR A 166 21.65 -0.94 1.70
CA THR A 166 22.97 -0.38 1.94
C THR A 166 24.05 -1.20 1.24
N VAL A 167 25.25 -0.63 1.07
CA VAL A 167 26.39 -1.34 0.46
C VAL A 167 26.70 -2.62 1.24
N GLU A 168 26.68 -2.55 2.56
CA GLU A 168 26.94 -3.67 3.47
C GLU A 168 25.88 -4.77 3.30
N ALA A 169 24.60 -4.41 3.32
CA ALA A 169 23.49 -5.35 3.12
C ALA A 169 23.57 -6.05 1.75
N VAL A 170 23.96 -5.31 0.71
CA VAL A 170 24.15 -5.86 -0.64
C VAL A 170 25.38 -6.79 -0.69
N GLN A 171 26.47 -6.46 0.00
CA GLN A 171 27.65 -7.32 0.14
C GLN A 171 27.36 -8.59 0.95
N GLU A 172 26.50 -8.53 1.97
CA GLU A 172 26.02 -9.72 2.67
C GLU A 172 25.06 -10.54 1.80
N GLY A 173 24.40 -9.91 0.82
CA GLY A 173 23.42 -10.54 -0.07
C GLY A 173 22.01 -10.59 0.52
N TRP A 174 21.74 -9.83 1.58
CA TRP A 174 20.45 -9.83 2.27
C TRP A 174 20.06 -8.43 2.72
N VAL A 175 18.78 -8.08 2.51
CA VAL A 175 18.20 -6.82 3.01
C VAL A 175 17.09 -7.14 4.00
N PHE A 176 17.10 -6.52 5.17
CA PHE A 176 16.08 -6.74 6.20
C PHE A 176 14.91 -5.74 6.09
N ALA A 177 13.75 -6.21 5.65
CA ALA A 177 12.58 -5.34 5.44
C ALA A 177 11.25 -6.12 5.47
N PRO A 178 10.38 -5.91 6.48
CA PRO A 178 10.44 -6.48 7.84
C PRO A 178 10.85 -7.96 7.98
N ARG A 179 11.03 -8.69 6.88
CA ARG A 179 11.63 -10.03 6.82
C ARG A 179 12.96 -9.97 6.07
N ARG A 180 13.77 -11.04 6.18
CA ARG A 180 15.04 -11.14 5.44
C ARG A 180 14.76 -11.42 3.96
N LEU A 181 15.17 -10.52 3.07
CA LEU A 181 15.01 -10.64 1.62
C LEU A 181 16.35 -10.96 0.98
N ARG A 182 16.40 -12.03 0.19
CA ARG A 182 17.59 -12.39 -0.59
C ARG A 182 17.79 -11.38 -1.71
N VAL A 183 18.99 -10.84 -1.84
CA VAL A 183 19.38 -10.03 -3.00
C VAL A 183 19.80 -10.99 -4.12
N PRO A 184 19.10 -11.02 -5.27
CA PRO A 184 19.50 -11.87 -6.39
C PRO A 184 20.94 -11.57 -6.83
N PRO A 185 21.77 -12.58 -7.18
CA PRO A 185 23.17 -12.37 -7.54
C PRO A 185 23.39 -11.34 -8.67
N CYS A 186 22.52 -11.35 -9.69
CA CYS A 186 22.56 -10.38 -10.77
C CYS A 186 22.30 -8.94 -10.29
N LEU A 187 21.31 -8.73 -9.42
CA LEU A 187 21.03 -7.43 -8.82
C LEU A 187 22.19 -6.98 -7.92
N ARG A 188 22.75 -7.91 -7.13
CA ARG A 188 23.88 -7.62 -6.24
C ARG A 188 25.08 -7.08 -7.01
N ALA A 189 25.47 -7.73 -8.11
CA ALA A 189 26.58 -7.29 -8.94
C ALA A 189 26.35 -5.87 -9.49
N GLU A 190 25.15 -5.60 -10.00
CA GLU A 190 24.77 -4.31 -10.56
C GLU A 190 24.75 -3.17 -9.51
N LEU A 191 24.27 -3.46 -8.30
CA LEU A 191 24.25 -2.50 -7.18
C LEU A 191 25.65 -2.18 -6.68
N LEU A 192 26.53 -3.18 -6.55
CA LEU A 192 27.91 -2.96 -6.10
C LEU A 192 28.76 -2.24 -7.15
N ALA A 193 28.59 -2.57 -8.43
CA ALA A 193 29.23 -1.85 -9.53
C ALA A 193 28.84 -0.36 -9.49
N TYR A 194 27.54 -0.07 -9.33
CA TYR A 194 27.07 1.30 -9.21
C TYR A 194 27.58 2.02 -7.96
N ALA A 195 27.65 1.34 -6.81
CA ALA A 195 28.23 1.92 -5.60
C ALA A 195 29.70 2.31 -5.84
N GLY A 196 30.49 1.45 -6.49
CA GLY A 196 31.86 1.73 -6.90
C GLY A 196 31.97 2.91 -7.88
N GLU A 197 31.19 2.90 -8.96
CA GLU A 197 31.11 3.99 -9.96
C GLU A 197 30.78 5.35 -9.33
N ARG A 198 30.05 5.36 -8.21
CA ARG A 198 29.60 6.57 -7.50
C ARG A 198 30.43 6.91 -6.27
N GLY A 199 31.43 6.10 -5.92
CA GLY A 199 32.22 6.29 -4.70
C GLY A 199 31.42 6.12 -3.40
N ILE A 200 30.34 5.33 -3.42
CA ILE A 200 29.53 5.05 -2.23
C ILE A 200 30.20 3.89 -1.47
N GLY A 201 31.02 4.23 -0.47
CA GLY A 201 31.76 3.24 0.31
C GLY A 201 30.95 2.57 1.42
N SER A 202 29.90 3.22 1.92
CA SER A 202 29.05 2.70 3.01
C SER A 202 27.66 3.32 3.00
N GLY A 203 26.72 2.68 3.68
CA GLY A 203 25.37 3.18 3.87
C GLY A 203 24.48 3.04 2.62
N PRO A 204 23.39 3.83 2.52
CA PRO A 204 22.36 3.63 1.50
C PRO A 204 22.88 3.80 0.05
N VAL A 205 22.58 2.84 -0.81
CA VAL A 205 22.99 2.87 -2.23
C VAL A 205 22.24 3.96 -3.02
N PHE A 206 20.97 4.23 -2.66
CA PHE A 206 20.11 5.16 -3.38
C PHE A 206 20.06 6.54 -2.72
N CYS A 207 21.03 7.37 -3.08
CA CYS A 207 21.14 8.75 -2.63
C CYS A 207 21.03 9.74 -3.80
N THR A 208 20.59 10.96 -3.50
CA THR A 208 20.62 12.11 -4.41
C THR A 208 22.07 12.51 -4.69
N ARG A 209 22.28 13.42 -5.65
CA ARG A 209 23.61 13.99 -5.97
C ARG A 209 24.31 14.65 -4.77
N TYR A 210 23.56 15.01 -3.74
CA TYR A 210 24.04 15.65 -2.51
C TYR A 210 24.17 14.66 -1.34
N GLY A 211 24.11 13.35 -1.59
CA GLY A 211 24.25 12.31 -0.56
C GLY A 211 23.00 12.09 0.31
N LYS A 212 21.94 12.88 0.15
CA LYS A 212 20.67 12.67 0.88
C LYS A 212 19.90 11.48 0.32
N LEU A 213 19.22 10.72 1.18
CA LEU A 213 18.27 9.68 0.78
C LEU A 213 17.24 10.24 -0.21
N MET A 214 16.92 9.44 -1.23
CA MET A 214 15.91 9.81 -2.22
C MET A 214 14.51 9.82 -1.60
N ASP A 215 13.73 10.88 -1.85
CA ASP A 215 12.34 10.93 -1.44
C ASP A 215 11.43 10.13 -2.39
N ARG A 216 10.24 9.76 -1.87
CA ARG A 216 9.26 8.94 -2.60
C ARG A 216 8.76 9.61 -3.88
N GLY A 217 8.59 10.93 -3.88
CA GLY A 217 8.13 11.67 -5.05
C GLY A 217 9.18 11.62 -6.16
N ASN A 218 10.43 11.89 -5.81
CA ASN A 218 11.56 11.83 -6.73
C ASN A 218 11.72 10.46 -7.39
N ILE A 219 11.57 9.38 -6.61
CA ILE A 219 11.63 8.01 -7.13
C ILE A 219 10.52 7.74 -8.14
N ASN A 220 9.27 8.12 -7.82
CA ASN A 220 8.15 7.95 -8.73
C ASN A 220 8.35 8.75 -10.03
N VAL A 221 8.72 10.02 -9.94
CA VAL A 221 8.97 10.88 -11.10
C VAL A 221 10.08 10.28 -11.98
N ARG A 222 11.15 9.77 -11.39
CA ARG A 222 12.25 9.14 -12.15
C ARG A 222 11.79 7.91 -12.93
N ILE A 223 11.03 7.02 -12.30
CA ILE A 223 10.53 5.81 -12.95
C ILE A 223 9.49 6.18 -14.02
N GLN A 224 8.56 7.08 -13.71
CA GLN A 224 7.57 7.58 -14.68
C GLN A 224 8.21 8.29 -15.87
N SER A 225 9.38 8.93 -15.70
CA SER A 225 10.12 9.54 -16.81
C SER A 225 10.60 8.56 -17.88
N LEU A 226 10.48 7.24 -17.66
CA LEU A 226 10.77 6.20 -18.65
C LEU A 226 9.55 5.81 -19.49
N ALA A 227 8.33 6.19 -19.07
CA ALA A 227 7.07 5.70 -19.63
C ALA A 227 6.98 5.89 -21.15
N ARG A 228 7.30 7.11 -21.62
CA ARG A 228 7.25 7.47 -23.05
C ARG A 228 8.21 6.62 -23.88
N ASP A 229 9.48 6.59 -23.50
CA ASP A 229 10.53 5.87 -24.24
C ASP A 229 10.33 4.35 -24.18
N ALA A 230 9.83 3.83 -23.04
CA ALA A 230 9.51 2.43 -22.89
C ALA A 230 8.18 2.04 -23.57
N ARG A 231 7.37 3.01 -24.01
CA ARG A 231 6.00 2.83 -24.52
C ARG A 231 5.09 2.08 -23.52
N VAL A 232 5.16 2.47 -22.25
CA VAL A 232 4.35 1.91 -21.16
C VAL A 232 3.49 3.02 -20.57
N SER A 233 2.24 2.72 -20.19
CA SER A 233 1.38 3.72 -19.54
C SER A 233 2.05 4.27 -18.26
N ALA A 234 2.04 5.59 -18.08
CA ALA A 234 2.76 6.26 -16.99
C ALA A 234 2.27 5.84 -15.59
N GLU A 235 0.99 5.54 -15.49
CA GLU A 235 0.32 5.00 -14.29
C GLU A 235 0.87 3.64 -13.84
N LYS A 236 1.41 2.81 -14.76
CA LYS A 236 2.09 1.54 -14.43
C LYS A 236 3.54 1.74 -13.97
N CYS A 237 4.13 2.90 -14.27
CA CYS A 237 5.56 3.17 -14.08
C CYS A 237 5.87 3.64 -12.65
N ASN A 238 5.62 2.80 -11.65
CA ASN A 238 5.87 3.12 -10.25
C ASN A 238 6.39 1.91 -9.44
N PRO A 239 7.03 2.12 -8.27
CA PRO A 239 7.56 1.03 -7.45
C PRO A 239 6.52 0.00 -7.01
N ARG A 240 5.26 0.38 -6.82
CA ARG A 240 4.19 -0.54 -6.40
C ARG A 240 3.89 -1.56 -7.49
N CYS A 241 3.73 -1.12 -8.73
CA CYS A 241 3.44 -2.00 -9.86
C CYS A 241 4.62 -2.93 -10.18
N LEU A 242 5.85 -2.41 -10.12
CA LEU A 242 7.08 -3.21 -10.25
C LEU A 242 7.16 -4.32 -9.20
N ARG A 243 6.90 -3.97 -7.93
CA ARG A 243 6.87 -4.94 -6.82
C ARG A 243 5.75 -5.96 -7.01
N LYS A 244 4.54 -5.52 -7.42
CA LYS A 244 3.41 -6.43 -7.69
C LYS A 244 3.78 -7.47 -8.75
N LEU A 245 4.42 -7.06 -9.85
CA LEU A 245 4.95 -7.98 -10.87
C LEU A 245 5.94 -8.99 -10.27
N CYS A 246 6.86 -8.53 -9.43
CA CYS A 246 7.83 -9.41 -8.76
C CYS A 246 7.13 -10.44 -7.89
N THR A 247 6.24 -10.00 -6.99
CA THR A 247 5.51 -10.86 -6.05
C THR A 247 4.65 -11.88 -6.79
N ALA A 248 3.85 -11.44 -7.77
CA ALA A 248 3.02 -12.33 -8.58
C ALA A 248 3.83 -13.39 -9.33
N THR A 249 5.01 -13.02 -9.84
CA THR A 249 5.91 -14.00 -10.47
C THR A 249 6.40 -15.04 -9.46
N GLN A 250 6.84 -14.59 -8.28
CA GLN A 250 7.33 -15.52 -7.25
C GLN A 250 6.22 -16.44 -6.73
N GLU A 251 5.01 -15.94 -6.56
CA GLU A 251 3.83 -16.72 -6.15
C GLU A 251 3.48 -17.78 -7.21
N SER A 252 3.44 -17.41 -8.49
CA SER A 252 3.21 -18.36 -9.58
C SER A 252 4.27 -19.47 -9.62
N ILE A 253 5.54 -19.14 -9.42
CA ILE A 253 6.61 -20.16 -9.36
C ILE A 253 6.42 -21.09 -8.15
N ARG A 254 6.05 -20.57 -6.97
CA ARG A 254 5.80 -21.39 -5.78
C ARG A 254 4.61 -22.31 -5.96
N ALA A 255 3.49 -21.80 -6.49
CA ALA A 255 2.30 -22.60 -6.76
C ALA A 255 2.60 -23.76 -7.73
N ASN A 256 3.41 -23.52 -8.77
CA ASN A 256 3.84 -24.58 -9.68
C ASN A 256 4.72 -25.63 -8.98
N LEU A 257 5.58 -25.22 -8.05
CA LEU A 257 6.42 -26.16 -7.27
C LEU A 257 5.58 -27.00 -6.30
N GLU A 258 4.57 -26.40 -5.65
CA GLU A 258 3.64 -27.09 -4.77
C GLU A 258 2.85 -28.16 -5.54
N LEU A 259 2.29 -27.79 -6.70
CA LEU A 259 1.61 -28.75 -7.59
C LEU A 259 2.52 -29.90 -8.03
N LEU A 260 3.78 -29.61 -8.37
CA LEU A 260 4.75 -30.64 -8.73
C LEU A 260 5.06 -31.58 -7.55
N ALA A 261 5.13 -31.04 -6.33
CA ALA A 261 5.37 -31.85 -5.14
C ALA A 261 4.20 -32.81 -4.87
N GLU A 262 2.97 -32.31 -4.95
CA GLU A 262 1.73 -33.12 -4.83
C GLU A 262 1.69 -34.23 -5.88
N GLN A 263 1.85 -33.90 -7.16
CA GLN A 263 1.86 -34.88 -8.25
C GLN A 263 2.97 -35.94 -8.09
N THR A 264 4.11 -35.56 -7.52
CA THR A 264 5.21 -36.49 -7.28
C THR A 264 4.88 -37.46 -6.15
N TYR A 265 4.19 -36.98 -5.11
CA TYR A 265 3.75 -37.80 -3.98
C TYR A 265 2.61 -38.75 -4.37
N ASP A 266 1.61 -38.27 -5.13
CA ASP A 266 0.52 -39.12 -5.60
C ASP A 266 1.02 -40.30 -6.44
N ARG A 267 1.98 -40.04 -7.35
CA ARG A 267 2.63 -41.10 -8.14
C ARG A 267 3.43 -42.09 -7.29
N LEU A 268 3.97 -41.66 -6.15
CA LEU A 268 4.64 -42.56 -5.22
C LEU A 268 3.60 -43.48 -4.57
N LEU A 269 2.50 -42.92 -4.07
CA LEU A 269 1.40 -43.68 -3.45
C LEU A 269 0.74 -44.67 -4.43
N GLU A 270 0.53 -44.27 -5.69
CA GLU A 270 0.02 -45.16 -6.74
C GLU A 270 0.94 -46.37 -6.93
N LYS A 271 2.26 -46.16 -6.96
CA LYS A 271 3.25 -47.25 -7.09
C LYS A 271 3.26 -48.16 -5.87
N GLU A 272 3.16 -47.61 -4.68
CA GLU A 272 3.06 -48.39 -3.43
C GLU A 272 1.80 -49.25 -3.44
N SER A 273 0.65 -48.69 -3.82
CA SER A 273 -0.63 -49.40 -3.94
C SER A 273 -0.56 -50.56 -4.94
N LEU A 274 0.00 -50.31 -6.14
CA LEU A 274 0.21 -51.34 -7.16
C LEU A 274 1.14 -52.46 -6.67
N THR A 275 2.21 -52.11 -5.95
CA THR A 275 3.18 -53.09 -5.42
C THR A 275 2.58 -53.91 -4.28
N ALA A 276 1.72 -53.32 -3.45
CA ALA A 276 1.04 -54.00 -2.35
C ALA A 276 -0.05 -54.99 -2.83
N GLY A 277 -0.42 -54.95 -4.12
CA GLY A 277 -1.32 -55.94 -4.74
C GLY A 277 -2.81 -55.64 -4.59
N TRP A 278 -3.20 -54.44 -4.18
CA TRP A 278 -4.61 -54.02 -4.03
C TRP A 278 -5.06 -53.16 -5.22
N SER A 279 -5.00 -53.70 -6.44
CA SER A 279 -5.32 -52.96 -7.67
C SER A 279 -6.83 -52.81 -7.97
N ASP A 280 -7.72 -53.34 -7.14
CA ASP A 280 -9.17 -53.33 -7.40
C ASP A 280 -9.92 -52.09 -6.87
N CYS A 281 -9.26 -51.19 -6.14
CA CYS A 281 -9.94 -50.08 -5.45
C CYS A 281 -10.10 -48.80 -6.28
N TYR A 282 -9.46 -48.67 -7.45
CA TYR A 282 -9.46 -47.46 -8.29
C TYR A 282 -10.20 -47.63 -9.63
N LYS A 283 -11.17 -48.56 -9.72
CA LYS A 283 -12.16 -48.57 -10.80
C LYS A 283 -13.42 -47.84 -10.35
N GLY A 284 -13.40 -46.52 -10.35
CA GLY A 284 -14.54 -45.72 -9.92
C GLY A 284 -14.35 -44.24 -10.18
N GLY A 285 -14.11 -43.86 -11.43
CA GLY A 285 -13.97 -42.46 -11.84
C GLY A 285 -14.26 -42.17 -13.31
N GLU A 286 -14.79 -43.14 -14.06
CA GLU A 286 -15.41 -42.92 -15.37
C GLU A 286 -16.87 -43.33 -15.28
N GLU A 287 -17.68 -42.48 -14.65
CA GLU A 287 -19.12 -42.30 -14.94
C GLU A 287 -19.65 -41.20 -14.02
N LEU A 288 -19.64 -39.96 -14.54
CA LEU A 288 -20.67 -38.89 -14.46
C LEU A 288 -20.07 -37.51 -14.75
#